data_AF-E9LKC2-F1
#
_entry.id   AF-E9LKC2-F1
#
_cell.length_a   1.000
_cell.length_b   1.000
_cell.length_c   1.000
_cell.angle_alpha   90.00
_cell.angle_beta   90.00
_cell.angle_gamma   90.00
#
_symmetry.space_group_name_H-M   'P 1'
#
loop_
_entity.id
_entity.type
_entity.pdbx_description
1 polymer ?
#
loop_
_entity_poly.entity_id
_entity_poly.type
_entity_poly.pdbx_seq_one_letter_code
_entity_poly.pdbx_strand_id
1 'polypeptide(L)'
;MKDEEDNINPNLEDDNQSEDYSIDENQEEIDADEIIEVDSKSFEGQHFYENEENPEDTITKVTGMYKDWFLDYASYVILERAVPAIEDGFKPVQRRIMHSLKELDDGRYNKVANVVGHTMQYHPHGDASIGDAMVQIGQRELLIDCQGNWGNILTGDSAAASRYIEARLSKFALEVLYSPKITDWGMSYDGRRAEPNNLPVKFPLLLASGAEGIAVGLSTKVLPHNFNELIDASIKIL
;
A
#
# COMPACT_ATOMS: atom_id res chain seq x y z
N MET A 1 -17.50 -23.32 63.15
CA MET A 1 -16.41 -23.87 63.97
C MET A 1 -15.12 -23.38 63.33
N LYS A 2 -14.53 -22.38 63.98
CA LYS A 2 -13.16 -21.85 63.87
C LYS A 2 -12.71 -21.17 62.57
N ASP A 3 -12.68 -19.85 62.70
CA ASP A 3 -11.72 -18.91 62.15
C ASP A 3 -10.26 -19.29 62.50
N GLU A 4 -9.29 -18.89 61.67
CA GLU A 4 -7.96 -18.45 62.12
C GLU A 4 -7.27 -17.64 60.99
N GLU A 5 -6.87 -16.43 61.35
CA GLU A 5 -6.20 -15.38 60.57
C GLU A 5 -4.67 -15.57 60.48
N ASP A 6 -4.09 -14.88 59.48
CA ASP A 6 -2.79 -14.23 59.42
C ASP A 6 -1.46 -15.00 59.58
N ASN A 7 -0.63 -14.90 58.52
CA ASN A 7 0.69 -14.27 58.64
C ASN A 7 1.29 -13.95 57.25
N ILE A 8 1.30 -12.66 56.92
CA ILE A 8 2.13 -12.08 55.86
C ILE A 8 3.51 -11.82 56.47
N ASN A 9 4.57 -12.33 55.86
CA ASN A 9 5.93 -11.81 56.09
C ASN A 9 6.60 -11.57 54.72
N PRO A 10 7.05 -10.33 54.43
CA PRO A 10 7.63 -9.95 53.16
C PRO A 10 9.12 -10.35 53.13
N ASN A 11 9.62 -10.75 51.97
CA ASN A 11 11.02 -10.59 51.51
C ASN A 11 11.27 -11.46 50.27
N LEU A 12 11.09 -10.88 49.09
CA LEU A 12 11.92 -11.19 47.92
C LEU A 12 12.14 -9.83 47.23
N GLU A 13 13.39 -9.40 47.29
CA GLU A 13 13.90 -8.11 46.82
C GLU A 13 13.91 -8.07 45.28
N ASP A 14 13.28 -7.04 44.71
CA ASP A 14 13.43 -6.62 43.31
C ASP A 14 14.62 -5.65 43.24
N ASP A 15 15.72 -6.08 42.64
CA ASP A 15 16.84 -5.20 42.27
C ASP A 15 16.46 -4.36 41.04
N ASN A 16 15.81 -3.22 41.27
CA ASN A 16 15.73 -2.11 40.32
C ASN A 16 16.57 -0.94 40.87
N GLN A 17 17.85 -0.90 40.52
CA GLN A 17 18.66 0.30 40.72
C GLN A 17 18.42 1.27 39.56
N SER A 18 17.71 2.35 39.87
CA SER A 18 17.65 3.58 39.10
C SER A 18 18.96 4.36 39.28
N GLU A 19 19.78 4.45 38.23
CA GLU A 19 20.91 5.38 38.21
C GLU A 19 20.43 6.78 37.78
N ASP A 20 20.61 7.71 38.71
CA ASP A 20 20.26 9.12 38.65
C ASP A 20 21.36 9.88 37.88
N TYR A 21 21.07 10.38 36.68
CA TYR A 21 21.99 11.28 35.95
C TYR A 21 21.52 12.72 36.12
N SER A 22 22.26 13.46 36.94
CA SER A 22 22.15 14.90 37.12
C SER A 22 22.60 15.61 35.84
N ILE A 23 21.78 16.54 35.35
CA ILE A 23 22.11 17.45 34.25
C ILE A 23 22.83 18.66 34.87
N ASP A 24 24.13 18.82 34.59
CA ASP A 24 24.88 20.00 34.96
C ASP A 24 24.76 21.04 33.83
N GLU A 25 24.02 22.11 34.09
CA GLU A 25 23.90 23.27 33.20
C GLU A 25 25.17 24.13 33.34
N ASN A 26 26.10 24.00 32.40
CA ASN A 26 27.09 25.05 32.14
C ASN A 26 27.16 25.35 30.64
N GLN A 27 26.73 26.56 30.31
CA GLN A 27 26.81 27.18 29.00
C GLN A 27 28.27 27.58 28.71
N GLU A 28 28.82 27.08 27.60
CA GLU A 28 29.91 27.75 26.90
C GLU A 28 29.50 27.93 25.43
N GLU A 29 29.37 29.18 25.01
CA GLU A 29 29.17 29.59 23.62
C GLU A 29 30.42 29.23 22.81
N ILE A 30 30.25 28.54 21.67
CA ILE A 30 31.34 28.30 20.71
C ILE A 30 30.99 29.04 19.41
N ASP A 31 31.89 29.96 19.05
CA ASP A 31 31.87 30.83 17.88
C ASP A 31 31.79 30.06 16.55
N ALA A 32 31.07 30.64 15.58
CA ALA A 32 30.61 30.00 14.35
C ALA A 32 31.59 29.99 13.16
N ASP A 33 32.91 30.09 13.35
CA ASP A 33 33.87 30.28 12.24
C ASP A 33 35.18 29.46 12.36
N GLU A 34 35.10 28.17 12.71
CA GLU A 34 36.20 27.22 12.43
C GLU A 34 35.78 26.19 11.37
N ILE A 35 36.27 26.41 10.14
CA ILE A 35 36.23 25.41 9.07
C ILE A 35 37.26 24.33 9.41
N ILE A 36 36.78 23.20 9.95
CA ILE A 36 37.59 22.00 10.12
C ILE A 36 37.63 21.27 8.77
N GLU A 37 38.79 21.27 8.10
CA GLU A 37 39.06 20.39 6.97
C GLU A 37 38.99 18.92 7.44
N VAL A 38 37.90 18.24 7.09
CA VAL A 38 37.75 16.80 7.34
C VAL A 38 38.52 16.05 6.25
N ASP A 39 39.72 15.58 6.61
CA ASP A 39 40.49 14.61 5.84
C ASP A 39 39.60 13.41 5.51
N SER A 40 39.41 13.15 4.21
CA SER A 40 38.56 12.08 3.69
C SER A 40 39.23 10.72 3.92
N LYS A 41 39.31 10.28 5.18
CA LYS A 41 39.53 8.87 5.49
C LYS A 41 38.24 8.12 5.18
N SER A 42 38.26 7.43 4.04
CA SER A 42 37.35 6.37 3.68
C SER A 42 36.99 5.54 4.91
N PHE A 43 35.74 5.69 5.36
CA PHE A 43 35.15 4.79 6.34
C PHE A 43 34.88 3.46 5.62
N GLU A 44 35.93 2.66 5.44
CA GLU A 44 35.82 1.25 5.08
C GLU A 44 35.32 0.49 6.32
N GLY A 45 34.03 0.67 6.63
CA GLY A 45 33.31 -0.30 7.42
C GLY A 45 33.21 -1.55 6.57
N GLN A 46 33.95 -2.61 6.90
CA GLN A 46 33.75 -3.92 6.31
C GLN A 46 32.27 -4.29 6.45
N HIS A 47 31.57 -4.41 5.33
CA HIS A 47 30.21 -4.95 5.34
C HIS A 47 30.30 -6.38 5.88
N PHE A 48 29.56 -6.67 6.95
CA PHE A 48 29.49 -7.97 7.65
C PHE A 48 29.18 -9.19 6.75
N TYR A 49 28.90 -8.98 5.47
CA TYR A 49 28.47 -9.96 4.49
C TYR A 49 29.55 -10.36 3.47
N GLU A 50 30.70 -9.70 3.44
CA GLU A 50 31.81 -10.11 2.57
C GLU A 50 32.67 -11.15 3.30
N ASN A 51 32.20 -12.39 3.34
CA ASN A 51 33.07 -13.53 3.57
C ASN A 51 32.88 -14.48 2.40
N GLU A 52 33.99 -14.78 1.70
CA GLU A 52 34.06 -15.66 0.53
C GLU A 52 33.30 -16.97 0.80
N GLU A 53 32.29 -17.25 -0.03
CA GLU A 53 31.47 -18.45 0.05
C GLU A 53 32.34 -19.68 -0.25
N ASN A 54 32.57 -20.52 0.76
CA ASN A 54 33.10 -21.86 0.56
C ASN A 54 31.93 -22.79 0.16
N PRO A 55 31.97 -23.43 -1.01
CA PRO A 55 30.81 -24.15 -1.59
C PRO A 55 30.42 -25.45 -0.87
N GLU A 56 31.13 -25.86 0.19
CA GLU A 56 30.87 -27.11 0.93
C GLU A 56 30.23 -26.93 2.32
N ASP A 57 30.04 -25.70 2.81
CA ASP A 57 29.32 -25.47 4.07
C ASP A 57 27.81 -25.31 3.82
N THR A 58 27.08 -26.42 3.85
CA THR A 58 25.61 -26.50 3.80
C THR A 58 24.92 -25.99 5.08
N ILE A 59 25.55 -25.07 5.82
CA ILE A 59 24.92 -24.38 6.96
C ILE A 59 24.54 -22.98 6.47
N THR A 60 23.33 -22.86 5.91
CA THR A 60 22.80 -21.55 5.56
C THR A 60 22.63 -20.72 6.82
N LYS A 61 23.38 -19.63 6.93
CA LYS A 61 23.26 -18.70 8.06
C LYS A 61 21.85 -18.09 8.06
N VAL A 62 21.21 -18.05 9.23
CA VAL A 62 19.88 -17.43 9.41
C VAL A 62 19.87 -15.98 8.91
N THR A 63 21.00 -15.29 9.03
CA THR A 63 21.19 -13.92 8.52
C THR A 63 21.05 -13.81 7.00
N GLY A 64 21.50 -14.81 6.24
CA GLY A 64 21.31 -14.87 4.78
C GLY A 64 19.84 -15.11 4.42
N MET A 65 19.20 -16.09 5.06
CA MET A 65 17.77 -16.37 4.86
C MET A 65 16.89 -15.16 5.17
N TYR A 66 17.17 -14.44 6.26
CA TYR A 66 16.39 -13.25 6.63
C TYR A 66 16.51 -12.14 5.58
N LYS A 67 17.72 -11.91 5.04
CA LYS A 67 17.94 -10.92 3.97
C LYS A 67 17.08 -11.26 2.76
N ASP A 68 17.11 -12.51 2.29
CA ASP A 68 16.40 -12.92 1.10
C ASP A 68 14.87 -12.86 1.29
N TRP A 69 14.37 -13.41 2.40
CA TRP A 69 12.93 -13.35 2.70
C TRP A 69 12.41 -11.92 2.88
N PHE A 70 13.21 -11.06 3.52
CA PHE A 70 12.87 -9.66 3.68
C PHE A 70 12.85 -8.93 2.33
N LEU A 71 13.84 -9.19 1.46
CA LEU A 71 13.89 -8.60 0.13
C LEU A 71 12.72 -9.05 -0.75
N ASP A 72 12.34 -10.33 -0.71
CA ASP A 72 11.18 -10.85 -1.45
C ASP A 72 9.87 -10.22 -0.96
N TYR A 73 9.68 -10.17 0.36
CA TYR A 73 8.51 -9.52 0.95
C TYR A 73 8.45 -8.02 0.61
N ALA A 74 9.56 -7.31 0.78
CA ALA A 74 9.65 -5.88 0.51
C ALA A 74 9.34 -5.58 -0.96
N SER A 75 9.95 -6.33 -1.88
CA SER A 75 9.72 -6.19 -3.32
C SER A 75 8.25 -6.42 -3.68
N TYR A 76 7.63 -7.48 -3.12
CA TYR A 76 6.21 -7.75 -3.32
C TYR A 76 5.32 -6.62 -2.77
N VAL A 77 5.59 -6.10 -1.58
CA VAL A 77 4.79 -5.00 -1.00
C VAL A 77 4.90 -3.73 -1.84
N ILE A 78 6.08 -3.43 -2.36
CA ILE A 78 6.32 -2.22 -3.17
C ILE A 78 5.61 -2.33 -4.52
N LEU A 79 5.86 -3.41 -5.26
CA LEU A 79 5.40 -3.56 -6.65
C LEU A 79 3.94 -4.02 -6.75
N GLU A 80 3.52 -4.95 -5.90
CA GLU A 80 2.24 -5.66 -6.06
C GLU A 80 1.15 -5.17 -5.08
N ARG A 81 1.42 -4.13 -4.27
CA ARG A 81 0.45 -3.63 -3.28
C ARG A 81 0.42 -2.12 -3.11
N ALA A 82 1.54 -1.51 -2.74
CA ALA A 82 1.53 -0.18 -2.15
C ALA A 82 1.57 0.94 -3.18
N VAL A 83 2.39 0.82 -4.22
CA VAL A 83 2.66 1.89 -5.18
C VAL A 83 1.75 1.73 -6.41
N PRO A 84 1.05 2.80 -6.85
CA PRO A 84 0.28 2.76 -8.09
C PRO A 84 1.20 2.70 -9.31
N ALA A 85 0.74 2.06 -10.38
CA ALA A 85 1.46 2.10 -11.65
C ALA A 85 1.30 3.49 -12.32
N ILE A 86 2.34 3.96 -13.01
CA ILE A 86 2.33 5.29 -13.64
C ILE A 86 1.42 5.34 -14.87
N GLU A 87 1.26 4.21 -15.54
CA GLU A 87 0.55 4.07 -16.82
C GLU A 87 -0.97 4.23 -16.64
N ASP A 88 -1.53 3.67 -15.57
CA ASP A 88 -2.97 3.69 -15.31
C ASP A 88 -3.38 4.37 -14.01
N GLY A 89 -2.44 4.59 -13.09
CA GLY A 89 -2.69 5.19 -11.78
C GLY A 89 -3.34 4.27 -10.77
N PHE A 90 -3.44 2.97 -11.04
CA PHE A 90 -4.08 2.01 -10.14
C PHE A 90 -3.06 1.18 -9.35
N LYS A 91 -3.46 0.84 -8.12
CA LYS A 91 -2.88 -0.30 -7.41
C LYS A 91 -3.41 -1.62 -8.00
N PRO A 92 -2.69 -2.75 -7.86
CA PRO A 92 -3.12 -4.03 -8.44
C PRO A 92 -4.53 -4.46 -8.03
N VAL A 93 -4.94 -4.26 -6.76
CA VAL A 93 -6.30 -4.55 -6.31
C VAL A 93 -7.35 -3.71 -7.05
N GLN A 94 -7.07 -2.43 -7.27
CA GLN A 94 -7.99 -1.51 -7.95
C GLN A 94 -8.14 -1.89 -9.43
N ARG A 95 -7.03 -2.22 -10.10
CA ARG A 95 -7.03 -2.71 -11.48
C ARG A 95 -7.88 -3.97 -11.66
N ARG A 96 -7.73 -4.95 -10.75
CA ARG A 96 -8.48 -6.21 -10.77
C ARG A 96 -9.98 -6.01 -10.49
N ILE A 97 -10.34 -5.05 -9.63
CA ILE A 97 -11.74 -4.65 -9.42
C ILE A 97 -12.33 -4.08 -10.71
N MET A 98 -11.62 -3.16 -11.38
CA MET A 98 -12.09 -2.57 -12.64
C MET A 98 -12.22 -3.64 -13.74
N HIS A 99 -11.25 -4.55 -13.85
CA HIS A 99 -11.34 -5.70 -14.75
C HIS A 99 -12.57 -6.57 -14.48
N SER A 100 -12.81 -6.94 -13.22
CA SER A 100 -13.95 -7.77 -12.84
C SER A 100 -15.28 -7.07 -13.09
N LEU A 101 -15.36 -5.75 -12.84
CA LEU A 101 -16.52 -4.94 -13.20
C LEU A 101 -16.76 -4.96 -14.71
N LYS A 102 -15.69 -4.95 -15.52
CA LYS A 102 -15.83 -4.97 -16.99
C LYS A 102 -16.33 -6.30 -17.52
N GLU A 103 -15.92 -7.42 -16.93
CA GLU A 103 -16.41 -8.75 -17.31
C GLU A 103 -17.87 -8.97 -16.92
N LEU A 104 -18.30 -8.38 -15.80
CA LEU A 104 -19.68 -8.45 -15.30
C LEU A 104 -20.59 -7.35 -15.87
N ASP A 105 -20.08 -6.48 -16.75
CA ASP A 105 -20.80 -5.33 -17.26
C ASP A 105 -21.91 -5.74 -18.24
N ASP A 106 -23.16 -5.57 -17.82
CA ASP A 106 -24.38 -5.74 -18.62
C ASP A 106 -25.17 -4.42 -18.74
N GLY A 107 -24.59 -3.30 -18.30
CA GLY A 107 -25.22 -1.97 -18.20
C GLY A 107 -26.16 -1.77 -17.00
N ARG A 108 -26.41 -2.81 -16.20
CA ARG A 108 -27.21 -2.74 -14.97
C ARG A 108 -26.31 -2.62 -13.75
N TYR A 109 -26.95 -2.34 -12.63
CA TYR A 109 -26.30 -2.32 -11.32
C TYR A 109 -26.03 -3.74 -10.84
N ASN A 110 -24.77 -4.01 -10.50
CA ASN A 110 -24.34 -5.27 -9.94
C ASN A 110 -24.16 -5.13 -8.43
N LYS A 111 -24.58 -6.14 -7.66
CA LYS A 111 -24.30 -6.21 -6.22
C LYS A 111 -22.80 -6.21 -5.99
N VAL A 112 -22.31 -5.35 -5.09
CA VAL A 112 -20.87 -5.26 -4.79
C VAL A 112 -20.32 -6.60 -4.28
N ALA A 113 -21.11 -7.33 -3.47
CA ALA A 113 -20.74 -8.68 -3.05
C ALA A 113 -20.42 -9.64 -4.21
N ASN A 114 -21.14 -9.52 -5.35
CA ASN A 114 -20.87 -10.33 -6.54
C ASN A 114 -19.55 -9.92 -7.22
N VAL A 115 -19.31 -8.61 -7.35
CA VAL A 115 -18.08 -8.06 -7.94
C VAL A 115 -16.86 -8.42 -7.10
N VAL A 116 -16.96 -8.33 -5.77
CA VAL A 116 -15.90 -8.72 -4.84
C VAL A 116 -15.59 -10.21 -4.98
N GLY A 117 -16.60 -11.07 -4.98
CA GLY A 117 -16.41 -12.52 -5.15
C GLY A 117 -15.81 -12.89 -6.52
N HIS A 118 -16.15 -12.15 -7.57
CA HIS A 118 -15.53 -12.32 -8.89
C HIS A 118 -14.07 -11.87 -8.89
N THR A 119 -13.76 -10.74 -8.24
CA THR A 119 -12.40 -10.19 -8.16
C THR A 119 -11.43 -11.12 -7.43
N MET A 120 -11.92 -11.95 -6.50
CA MET A 120 -11.09 -12.95 -5.82
C MET A 120 -10.44 -13.97 -6.76
N GLN A 121 -10.99 -14.15 -7.96
CA GLN A 121 -10.40 -15.01 -8.99
C GLN A 121 -9.08 -14.45 -9.53
N TYR A 122 -8.85 -13.14 -9.36
CA TYR A 122 -7.65 -12.42 -9.79
C TYR A 122 -6.81 -11.97 -8.59
N HIS A 123 -7.46 -11.67 -7.46
CA HIS A 123 -6.82 -11.12 -6.27
C HIS A 123 -6.92 -12.11 -5.09
N PRO A 124 -5.84 -12.85 -4.77
CA PRO A 124 -5.85 -13.90 -3.74
C PRO A 124 -5.73 -13.31 -2.32
N HIS A 125 -6.57 -12.32 -2.00
CA HIS A 125 -6.62 -11.65 -0.70
C HIS A 125 -8.08 -11.53 -0.22
N GLY A 126 -8.28 -11.16 1.05
CA GLY A 126 -9.60 -11.16 1.69
C GLY A 126 -10.62 -10.23 1.03
N ASP A 127 -11.90 -10.62 1.10
CA ASP A 127 -13.06 -9.83 0.62
C ASP A 127 -13.08 -8.42 1.21
N ALA A 128 -12.75 -8.28 2.49
CA ALA A 128 -12.72 -6.99 3.16
C ALA A 128 -11.81 -5.99 2.44
N SER A 129 -10.58 -6.40 2.08
CA SER A 129 -9.61 -5.53 1.41
C SER A 129 -10.06 -5.09 0.01
N ILE A 130 -10.73 -5.99 -0.72
CA ILE A 130 -11.28 -5.71 -2.05
C ILE A 130 -12.50 -4.78 -1.91
N GLY A 131 -13.37 -5.04 -0.93
CA GLY A 131 -14.54 -4.21 -0.63
C GLY A 131 -14.15 -2.77 -0.27
N ASP A 132 -13.18 -2.60 0.62
CA ASP A 132 -12.70 -1.29 1.04
C ASP A 132 -12.07 -0.52 -0.14
N ALA A 133 -11.24 -1.20 -0.95
CA ALA A 133 -10.68 -0.60 -2.16
C ALA A 133 -11.76 -0.20 -3.17
N MET A 134 -12.82 -0.99 -3.32
CA MET A 134 -13.94 -0.68 -4.20
C MET A 134 -14.72 0.55 -3.72
N VAL A 135 -14.97 0.65 -2.41
CA VAL A 135 -15.61 1.82 -1.80
C VAL A 135 -14.78 3.07 -2.03
N GLN A 136 -13.46 3.01 -1.85
CA GLN A 136 -12.56 4.16 -2.09
C GLN A 136 -12.61 4.67 -3.54
N ILE A 137 -12.68 3.77 -4.53
CA ILE A 137 -12.83 4.17 -5.93
C ILE A 137 -14.23 4.74 -6.19
N GLY A 138 -15.27 4.11 -5.62
CA GLY A 138 -16.66 4.51 -5.79
C GLY A 138 -16.97 5.90 -5.24
N GLN A 139 -16.42 6.24 -4.08
CA GLN A 139 -16.62 7.55 -3.43
C GLN A 139 -16.03 8.73 -4.23
N ARG A 140 -15.20 8.48 -5.25
CA ARG A 140 -14.71 9.52 -6.16
C ARG A 140 -15.68 9.88 -7.29
N GLU A 141 -16.78 9.13 -7.44
CA GLU A 141 -17.88 9.39 -8.37
C GLU A 141 -17.47 9.62 -9.86
N LEU A 142 -16.29 9.14 -10.26
CA LEU A 142 -15.75 9.32 -11.60
C LEU A 142 -15.86 8.04 -12.43
N LEU A 143 -15.36 6.93 -11.89
CA LEU A 143 -15.21 5.67 -12.63
C LEU A 143 -16.34 4.67 -12.39
N ILE A 144 -16.91 4.69 -11.18
CA ILE A 144 -17.95 3.78 -10.75
C ILE A 144 -19.19 4.61 -10.44
N ASP A 145 -20.32 4.19 -11.00
CA ASP A 145 -21.63 4.71 -10.66
C ASP A 145 -22.21 3.85 -9.52
N CYS A 146 -22.55 4.51 -8.42
CA CYS A 146 -22.79 3.90 -7.11
C CYS A 146 -24.25 4.03 -6.70
N GLN A 147 -24.85 2.94 -6.23
CA GLN A 147 -26.20 2.91 -5.69
C GLN A 147 -26.21 2.34 -4.26
N GLY A 148 -26.97 2.98 -3.36
CA GLY A 148 -27.02 2.64 -1.93
C GLY A 148 -26.15 3.58 -1.07
N ASN A 149 -25.88 3.19 0.18
CA ASN A 149 -25.03 3.97 1.09
C ASN A 149 -23.56 3.56 0.98
N TRP A 150 -22.76 4.40 0.30
CA TRP A 150 -21.32 4.22 0.10
C TRP A 150 -20.45 4.93 1.15
N GLY A 151 -21.05 5.39 2.25
CA GLY A 151 -20.37 6.15 3.29
C GLY A 151 -20.20 7.62 2.92
N ASN A 152 -19.59 8.38 3.81
CA ASN A 152 -19.37 9.81 3.61
C ASN A 152 -17.98 10.21 4.09
N ILE A 153 -17.16 10.71 3.16
CA ILE A 153 -15.77 11.10 3.42
C ILE A 153 -15.68 12.28 4.41
N LEU A 154 -16.67 13.18 4.41
CA LEU A 154 -16.67 14.39 5.25
C LEU A 154 -17.01 14.08 6.72
N THR A 155 -17.92 13.14 6.95
CA THR A 155 -18.34 12.74 8.29
C THR A 155 -17.53 11.55 8.82
N GLY A 156 -16.86 10.80 7.95
CA GLY A 156 -16.15 9.57 8.29
C GLY A 156 -17.07 8.35 8.42
N ASP A 157 -18.34 8.46 8.01
CA ASP A 157 -19.28 7.34 8.07
C ASP A 157 -18.88 6.24 7.09
N SER A 158 -18.75 5.01 7.60
CA SER A 158 -18.44 3.84 6.79
C SER A 158 -19.56 3.50 5.80
N ALA A 159 -19.17 2.87 4.69
CA ALA A 159 -20.12 2.32 3.73
C ALA A 159 -20.97 1.20 4.35
N ALA A 160 -22.18 1.00 3.81
CA ALA A 160 -22.97 -0.17 4.14
C ALA A 160 -22.30 -1.46 3.61
N ALA A 161 -22.63 -2.59 4.23
CA ALA A 161 -22.09 -3.88 3.82
C ALA A 161 -22.33 -4.16 2.32
N SER A 162 -21.37 -4.83 1.67
CA SER A 162 -21.32 -5.13 0.22
C SER A 162 -22.58 -5.80 -0.37
N ARG A 163 -23.40 -6.43 0.47
CA ARG A 163 -24.70 -7.02 0.09
C ARG A 163 -25.82 -6.01 -0.15
N TYR A 164 -25.71 -4.79 0.39
CA TYR A 164 -26.73 -3.73 0.30
C TYR A 164 -26.41 -2.66 -0.74
N ILE A 165 -25.15 -2.55 -1.15
CA ILE A 165 -24.70 -1.58 -2.15
C ILE A 165 -24.54 -2.22 -3.52
N GLU A 166 -24.71 -1.40 -4.55
CA GLU A 166 -24.61 -1.79 -5.95
C GLU A 166 -23.71 -0.82 -6.71
N ALA A 167 -23.04 -1.33 -7.73
CA ALA A 167 -22.10 -0.60 -8.55
C ALA A 167 -22.23 -0.98 -10.03
N ARG A 168 -21.90 -0.05 -10.91
CA ARG A 168 -21.62 -0.31 -12.33
C ARG A 168 -20.52 0.61 -12.83
N LEU A 169 -19.94 0.30 -13.98
CA LEU A 169 -18.99 1.22 -14.61
C LEU A 169 -19.71 2.47 -15.12
N SER A 170 -19.12 3.63 -14.90
CA SER A 170 -19.59 4.86 -15.52
C SER A 170 -19.34 4.83 -17.03
N LYS A 171 -20.11 5.61 -17.80
CA LYS A 171 -19.87 5.76 -19.25
C LYS A 171 -18.45 6.26 -19.53
N PHE A 172 -17.97 7.18 -18.69
CA PHE A 172 -16.60 7.69 -18.76
C PHE A 172 -15.57 6.57 -18.58
N ALA A 173 -15.73 5.71 -17.56
CA ALA A 173 -14.81 4.60 -17.34
C ALA A 173 -14.75 3.64 -18.54
N LEU A 174 -15.90 3.34 -19.15
CA LEU A 174 -15.96 2.45 -20.31
C LEU A 174 -15.16 2.97 -21.51
N GLU A 175 -15.21 4.28 -21.76
CA GLU A 175 -14.50 4.91 -22.88
C GLU A 175 -13.02 5.12 -22.58
N VAL A 176 -12.67 5.45 -21.33
CA VAL A 176 -11.33 5.87 -20.95
C VAL A 176 -10.40 4.71 -20.58
N LEU A 177 -10.91 3.69 -19.87
CA LEU A 177 -10.08 2.64 -19.30
C LEU A 177 -9.78 1.48 -20.26
N TYR A 178 -10.68 1.22 -21.21
CA TYR A 178 -10.65 -0.02 -21.98
C TYR A 178 -10.33 0.22 -23.45
N SER A 179 -9.43 -0.60 -23.97
CA SER A 179 -9.13 -0.66 -25.40
C SER A 179 -8.56 -2.05 -25.74
N PRO A 180 -9.42 -3.00 -26.17
CA PRO A 180 -9.03 -4.41 -26.34
C PRO A 180 -7.85 -4.64 -27.29
N LYS A 181 -7.57 -3.71 -28.19
CA LYS A 181 -6.51 -3.83 -29.20
C LYS A 181 -5.10 -3.57 -28.66
N ILE A 182 -4.98 -2.86 -27.55
CA ILE A 182 -3.70 -2.39 -27.00
C ILE A 182 -3.51 -2.79 -25.54
N THR A 183 -4.47 -3.50 -24.95
CA THR A 183 -4.33 -4.04 -23.60
C THR A 183 -3.37 -5.22 -23.62
N ASP A 184 -2.31 -5.12 -22.82
CA ASP A 184 -1.40 -6.24 -22.56
C ASP A 184 -1.97 -7.14 -21.47
N TRP A 185 -1.98 -8.44 -21.75
CA TRP A 185 -2.59 -9.45 -20.89
C TRP A 185 -1.51 -10.32 -20.25
N GLY A 186 -1.64 -10.51 -18.94
CA GLY A 186 -0.91 -11.50 -18.14
C GLY A 186 -1.82 -12.64 -17.73
N MET A 187 -1.23 -13.72 -17.22
CA MET A 187 -1.98 -14.81 -16.59
C MET A 187 -2.29 -14.44 -15.13
N SER A 188 -3.45 -14.86 -14.64
CA SER A 188 -3.82 -14.78 -13.23
C SER A 188 -2.86 -15.60 -12.35
N TYR A 189 -2.91 -15.37 -11.04
CA TYR A 189 -2.04 -16.06 -10.07
C TYR A 189 -2.19 -17.60 -10.09
N ASP A 190 -3.36 -18.12 -10.51
CA ASP A 190 -3.65 -19.55 -10.65
C ASP A 190 -3.47 -20.07 -12.08
N GLY A 191 -3.09 -19.20 -13.02
CA GLY A 191 -2.89 -19.50 -14.43
C GLY A 191 -4.16 -19.86 -15.21
N ARG A 192 -5.35 -19.65 -14.66
CA ARG A 192 -6.61 -20.05 -15.30
C ARG A 192 -7.28 -18.96 -16.12
N ARG A 193 -7.02 -17.69 -15.79
CA ARG A 193 -7.63 -16.53 -16.44
C ARG A 193 -6.57 -15.56 -16.94
N ALA A 194 -6.97 -14.67 -17.83
CA ALA A 194 -6.14 -13.55 -18.25
C ALA A 194 -6.55 -12.31 -17.44
N GLU A 195 -5.57 -11.52 -17.01
CA GLU A 195 -5.78 -10.21 -16.40
C GLU A 195 -4.93 -9.15 -17.12
N PRO A 196 -5.38 -7.89 -17.20
CA PRO A 196 -4.58 -6.83 -17.79
C PRO A 196 -3.39 -6.51 -16.88
N ASN A 197 -2.19 -6.44 -17.45
CA ASN A 197 -1.00 -5.99 -16.71
C ASN A 197 -1.18 -4.52 -16.27
N ASN A 198 -1.60 -3.69 -17.23
CA ASN A 198 -1.99 -2.30 -17.04
C ASN A 198 -3.23 -2.01 -17.90
N LEU A 199 -4.08 -1.08 -17.46
CA LEU A 199 -5.19 -0.60 -18.29
C LEU A 199 -4.70 0.49 -19.26
N PRO A 200 -5.11 0.48 -20.55
CA PRO A 200 -4.73 1.52 -21.50
C PRO A 200 -5.56 2.79 -21.29
N VAL A 201 -5.22 3.54 -20.24
CA VAL A 201 -5.99 4.71 -19.82
C VAL A 201 -5.73 5.90 -20.75
N LYS A 202 -6.80 6.49 -21.29
CA LYS A 202 -6.74 7.63 -22.24
C LYS A 202 -6.71 9.02 -21.58
N PHE A 203 -6.79 9.07 -20.26
CA PHE A 203 -6.87 10.30 -19.46
C PHE A 203 -5.97 10.15 -18.23
N PRO A 204 -5.21 11.17 -17.79
CA PRO A 204 -4.26 11.04 -16.67
C PRO A 204 -4.96 10.82 -15.31
N LEU A 205 -5.43 9.59 -15.07
CA LEU A 205 -6.21 9.23 -13.88
C LEU A 205 -5.40 9.30 -12.58
N LEU A 206 -4.09 8.99 -12.64
CA LEU A 206 -3.19 9.12 -11.49
C LEU A 206 -3.22 10.53 -10.91
N LEU A 207 -3.13 11.54 -11.78
CA LEU A 207 -3.14 12.95 -11.38
C LEU A 207 -4.53 13.44 -11.02
N ALA A 208 -5.56 12.98 -11.73
CA ALA A 208 -6.94 13.40 -11.47
C ALA A 208 -7.46 12.87 -10.12
N SER A 209 -7.20 11.60 -9.84
CA SER A 209 -7.71 10.94 -8.64
C SER A 209 -6.76 11.09 -7.46
N GLY A 210 -5.47 11.31 -7.72
CA GLY A 210 -4.42 11.19 -6.72
C GLY A 210 -4.24 9.76 -6.23
N ALA A 211 -3.13 9.52 -5.56
CA ALA A 211 -2.80 8.21 -5.01
C ALA A 211 -1.97 8.35 -3.74
N GLU A 212 -2.19 7.43 -2.80
CA GLU A 212 -1.43 7.35 -1.56
C GLU A 212 -1.02 5.90 -1.34
N GLY A 213 0.21 5.68 -0.91
CA GLY A 213 0.75 4.34 -0.68
C GLY A 213 1.93 4.38 0.28
N ILE A 214 1.90 3.49 1.27
CA ILE A 214 3.01 3.28 2.19
C ILE A 214 3.55 1.88 1.91
N ALA A 215 4.82 1.79 1.54
CA ALA A 215 5.49 0.53 1.28
C ALA A 215 6.66 0.33 2.26
N VAL A 216 7.47 -0.71 2.03
CA VAL A 216 8.66 -0.96 2.86
C VAL A 216 9.73 0.07 2.51
N GLY A 217 10.03 0.98 3.45
CA GLY A 217 11.10 1.97 3.30
C GLY A 217 10.76 3.19 2.41
N LEU A 218 9.53 3.28 1.89
CA LEU A 218 9.10 4.41 1.05
C LEU A 218 7.62 4.74 1.25
N SER A 219 7.27 5.99 0.93
CA SER A 219 5.91 6.49 0.93
C SER A 219 5.68 7.32 -0.33
N THR A 220 4.49 7.19 -0.92
CA THR A 220 4.06 7.95 -2.09
C THR A 220 2.76 8.68 -1.80
N LYS A 221 2.70 9.96 -2.18
CA LYS A 221 1.51 10.79 -2.07
C LYS A 221 1.42 11.73 -3.27
N VAL A 222 0.42 11.49 -4.11
CA VAL A 222 0.05 12.31 -5.27
C VAL A 222 -1.28 12.97 -4.97
N LEU A 223 -1.31 14.30 -5.00
CA LEU A 223 -2.53 15.07 -4.76
C LEU A 223 -3.42 15.05 -6.01
N PRO A 224 -4.76 15.07 -5.83
CA PRO A 224 -5.70 15.16 -6.95
C PRO A 224 -5.64 16.56 -7.60
N HIS A 225 -5.77 16.59 -8.92
CA HIS A 225 -5.78 17.80 -9.74
C HIS A 225 -7.13 18.02 -10.41
N ASN A 226 -7.40 19.25 -10.84
CA ASN A 226 -8.64 19.58 -11.53
C ASN A 226 -8.72 18.92 -12.91
N PHE A 227 -9.89 18.38 -13.24
CA PHE A 227 -10.14 17.68 -14.50
C PHE A 227 -9.86 18.54 -15.75
N ASN A 228 -10.33 19.79 -15.76
CA ASN A 228 -10.18 20.68 -16.91
C ASN A 228 -8.73 21.15 -17.07
N GLU A 229 -8.06 21.47 -15.96
CA GLU A 229 -6.65 21.88 -16.00
C GLU A 229 -5.74 20.76 -16.53
N LEU A 230 -6.05 19.51 -16.19
CA LEU A 230 -5.31 18.35 -16.74
C LEU A 230 -5.49 18.23 -18.26
N ILE A 231 -6.69 18.51 -18.77
CA ILE A 231 -6.94 18.50 -20.23
C ILE A 231 -6.17 19.64 -20.89
N ASP A 232 -6.28 20.86 -20.37
CA ASP A 232 -5.60 22.03 -20.93
C ASP A 232 -4.07 21.84 -20.93
N ALA A 233 -3.52 21.29 -19.84
CA ALA A 233 -2.10 20.95 -19.73
C ALA A 233 -1.70 19.85 -20.72
N SER A 234 -2.52 18.80 -20.87
CA SER A 234 -2.25 17.71 -21.81
C SER A 234 -2.24 18.22 -23.25
N ILE A 235 -3.17 19.12 -23.62
CA ILE A 235 -3.21 19.74 -24.94
C ILE A 235 -1.98 20.64 -25.17
N LYS A 236 -1.54 21.38 -24.14
CA LYS A 236 -0.39 22.30 -24.24
C LYS A 236 0.96 21.58 -24.42
N ILE A 237 1.07 20.34 -23.93
CA ILE A 237 2.29 19.53 -24.02
C ILE A 237 2.43 18.86 -25.41
N LEU A 238 1.30 18.59 -26.08
CA LEU A 238 1.25 18.00 -27.42
C LEU A 238 1.59 19.03 -28.52
#